data_AF-A0A0K3BKG5-F1
#
_entry.id   AF-A0A0K3BKG5-F1
#
_cell.length_a   1.000
_cell.length_b   1.000
_cell.length_c   1.000
_cell.angle_alpha   90.00
_cell.angle_beta   90.00
_cell.angle_gamma   90.00
#
_symmetry.space_group_name_H-M   'P 1'
#
loop_
_entity.id
_entity.type
_entity.pdbx_description
1 polymer ?
#
loop_
_entity_poly.entity_id
_entity_poly.type
_entity_poly.pdbx_seq_one_letter_code
_entity_poly.pdbx_strand_id
1 'polypeptide(L)'
;MAFAAAEWSPVDDVGGRAIRLAPFSSQEKNVVRVSGSDGQRITLLVVPPETAGEAGHDAIMLAARRANSDGPADILAAAGVVLVAARRSKHHASRPRLRTRRPQR
;
A
#
# COMPACT_ATOMS: atom_id res chain seq x y z
N MET A 1 2.37 -6.66 -12.94
CA MET A 1 1.35 -7.73 -12.91
C MET A 1 0.13 -7.15 -12.21
N ALA A 2 -0.92 -6.85 -12.96
CA ALA A 2 -2.18 -6.41 -12.37
C ALA A 2 -2.99 -7.68 -12.08
N PHE A 3 -3.29 -7.94 -10.81
CA PHE A 3 -4.19 -9.04 -10.43
C PHE A 3 -5.58 -8.77 -11.02
N ALA A 4 -6.26 -9.82 -11.50
CA ALA A 4 -7.56 -9.67 -12.11
C ALA A 4 -8.58 -9.18 -11.07
N ALA A 5 -9.25 -8.06 -11.32
CA ALA A 5 -10.18 -7.44 -10.36
C ALA A 5 -11.41 -8.31 -10.01
N ALA A 6 -11.65 -9.39 -10.76
CA ALA A 6 -12.68 -10.39 -10.49
C ALA A 6 -12.25 -11.47 -9.48
N GLU A 7 -10.95 -11.66 -9.28
CA GLU A 7 -10.38 -12.58 -8.27
C GLU A 7 -10.58 -12.03 -6.84
N TRP A 8 -10.88 -10.73 -6.73
CA TRP A 8 -11.11 -10.00 -5.49
C TRP A 8 -12.64 -9.83 -5.25
N SER A 9 -13.39 -10.93 -5.45
CA SER A 9 -14.76 -11.11 -4.92
C SER A 9 -14.79 -10.76 -3.42
N PRO A 10 -15.92 -10.32 -2.80
CA PRO A 10 -15.90 -9.75 -1.45
C PRO A 10 -15.11 -10.67 -0.52
N VAL A 11 -14.06 -10.10 0.08
CA VAL A 11 -13.00 -10.88 0.75
C VAL A 11 -13.51 -11.36 2.10
N ASP A 12 -14.43 -10.62 2.69
CA ASP A 12 -15.11 -10.99 3.93
C ASP A 12 -16.35 -10.13 4.18
N ASP A 13 -17.17 -10.61 5.12
CA ASP A 13 -18.20 -9.83 5.79
C ASP A 13 -17.68 -9.39 7.17
N VAL A 14 -17.55 -8.08 7.38
CA VAL A 14 -17.25 -7.52 8.71
C VAL A 14 -18.50 -6.84 9.24
N GLY A 15 -19.19 -7.52 10.17
CA GLY A 15 -20.37 -6.96 10.86
C GLY A 15 -21.60 -6.75 9.96
N GLY A 16 -21.86 -7.67 9.04
CA GLY A 16 -22.94 -7.63 8.04
C GLY A 16 -22.61 -6.79 6.80
N ARG A 17 -21.35 -6.39 6.61
CA ARG A 17 -20.93 -5.48 5.52
C ARG A 17 -19.89 -6.15 4.65
N ALA A 18 -20.26 -6.33 3.38
CA ALA A 18 -19.36 -6.84 2.36
C ALA A 18 -18.20 -5.87 2.11
N ILE A 19 -16.98 -6.34 2.32
CA ILE A 19 -15.77 -5.58 2.00
C ILE A 19 -15.21 -6.10 0.68
N ARG A 20 -15.04 -5.20 -0.28
CA ARG A 20 -14.33 -5.48 -1.52
C ARG A 20 -12.95 -4.82 -1.46
N LEU A 21 -11.92 -5.62 -1.58
CA LEU A 21 -10.60 -5.10 -1.85
C LEU A 21 -10.50 -4.79 -3.35
N ALA A 22 -9.85 -3.69 -3.72
CA ALA A 22 -9.59 -3.35 -5.12
C ALA A 22 -8.09 -3.12 -5.31
N PRO A 23 -7.47 -3.65 -6.37
CA PRO A 23 -6.10 -3.33 -6.69
C PRO A 23 -6.02 -1.84 -7.10
N PHE A 24 -5.31 -1.03 -6.31
CA PHE A 24 -4.94 0.32 -6.71
C PHE A 24 -3.54 0.32 -7.33
N SER A 25 -3.43 0.89 -8.54
CA SER A 25 -2.19 0.94 -9.31
C SER A 25 -1.15 1.94 -8.76
N SER A 26 -1.57 2.90 -7.93
CA SER A 26 -0.71 3.99 -7.42
C SER A 26 -0.93 4.27 -5.93
N GLN A 27 -1.06 3.21 -5.12
CA GLN A 27 -1.25 3.39 -3.68
C GLN A 27 0.09 3.66 -3.00
N GLU A 28 0.17 4.77 -2.26
CA GLU A 28 1.28 5.00 -1.35
C GLU A 28 1.37 3.85 -0.34
N LYS A 29 2.57 3.33 -0.12
CA LYS A 29 2.79 2.03 0.55
C LYS A 29 2.16 1.93 1.94
N ASN A 30 2.04 3.05 2.65
CA ASN A 30 1.55 3.13 4.02
C ASN A 30 0.17 3.80 4.10
N VAL A 31 -0.61 3.76 3.03
CA VAL A 31 -1.94 4.37 2.97
C VAL A 31 -2.94 3.31 2.55
N VAL A 32 -4.08 3.25 3.23
CA VAL A 32 -5.27 2.50 2.80
C VAL A 32 -6.40 3.46 2.50
N ARG A 33 -6.92 3.43 1.28
CA ARG A 33 -8.10 4.21 0.89
C ARG A 33 -9.34 3.33 0.98
N VAL A 34 -10.27 3.74 1.81
CA VAL A 34 -11.58 3.09 1.97
C VAL A 34 -12.62 3.96 1.28
N SER A 35 -13.42 3.35 0.42
CA SER A 35 -14.57 4.01 -0.21
C SER A 35 -15.85 3.36 0.28
N GLY A 36 -16.77 4.17 0.81
CA GLY A 36 -18.12 3.72 1.15
C GLY A 36 -19.00 3.58 -0.09
N SER A 37 -20.10 2.85 0.05
CA SER A 37 -21.13 2.74 -0.99
C SER A 37 -21.84 4.06 -1.28
N ASP A 38 -21.79 4.99 -0.32
CA ASP A 38 -22.28 6.37 -0.41
C ASP A 38 -21.32 7.30 -1.17
N GLY A 39 -20.19 6.80 -1.66
CA GLY A 39 -19.18 7.57 -2.35
C GLY A 39 -18.23 8.34 -1.41
N GLN A 40 -18.44 8.28 -0.10
CA GLN A 40 -17.52 8.86 0.87
C GLN A 40 -16.18 8.11 0.85
N ARG A 41 -15.10 8.84 1.11
CA ARG A 41 -13.74 8.28 1.09
C ARG A 41 -13.00 8.63 2.36
N ILE A 42 -12.41 7.62 2.98
CA ILE A 42 -11.53 7.77 4.14
C ILE A 42 -10.14 7.30 3.71
N THR A 43 -9.13 8.08 4.08
CA THR A 43 -7.72 7.73 3.88
C THR A 43 -7.13 7.38 5.23
N LEU A 44 -6.64 6.15 5.38
CA LEU A 44 -6.09 5.62 6.61
C LEU A 44 -4.57 5.51 6.48
N LEU A 45 -3.85 5.99 7.49
CA LEU A 45 -2.43 5.75 7.64
C LEU A 45 -2.21 4.33 8.18
N VAL A 46 -1.29 3.59 7.56
CA VAL A 46 -0.86 2.27 8.02
C VAL A 46 0.48 2.42 8.73
N VAL A 47 0.52 2.09 10.01
CA VAL A 47 1.78 1.92 10.75
C VAL A 47 2.29 0.50 10.50
N PRO A 48 3.53 0.30 10.01
CA PRO A 48 4.09 -1.03 9.81
C PRO A 48 4.09 -1.85 11.11
N PRO A 49 3.77 -3.15 11.09
CA PRO A 49 3.68 -3.96 12.31
C PRO A 49 5.05 -4.17 12.98
N GLU A 50 6.15 -3.98 12.26
CA GLU A 50 7.52 -4.06 12.80
C GLU A 50 7.93 -2.77 13.55
N THR A 51 7.07 -1.74 13.57
CA THR A 51 7.34 -0.48 14.25
C THR A 51 7.34 -0.68 15.76
N ALA A 52 8.33 -0.10 16.45
CA ALA A 52 8.37 -0.07 17.91
C ALA A 52 7.08 0.58 18.46
N GLY A 53 6.57 0.09 19.59
CA GLY A 53 5.28 0.54 20.14
C GLY A 53 5.22 2.06 20.38
N GLU A 54 6.30 2.66 20.87
CA GLU A 54 6.41 4.11 21.09
C GLU A 54 6.31 4.89 19.77
N ALA A 55 7.10 4.51 18.76
CA ALA A 55 7.05 5.12 17.43
C ALA A 55 5.68 4.94 16.74
N GLY A 56 5.02 3.80 16.98
CA GLY A 56 3.65 3.59 16.49
C GLY A 56 2.63 4.51 17.17
N HIS A 57 2.75 4.71 18.48
CA HIS A 57 1.92 5.65 19.22
C HIS A 57 2.14 7.09 18.75
N ASP A 58 3.40 7.51 18.58
CA ASP A 58 3.73 8.86 18.11
C ASP A 58 3.17 9.12 16.71
N ALA A 59 3.26 8.13 15.81
CA ALA A 59 2.66 8.24 14.48
C ALA A 59 1.15 8.46 14.54
N ILE A 60 0.44 7.76 15.44
CA ILE A 60 -0.99 7.95 15.67
C ILE A 60 -1.28 9.37 16.18
N MET A 61 -0.51 9.84 17.17
CA MET A 61 -0.70 11.17 17.75
C MET A 61 -0.41 12.29 16.76
N LEU A 62 0.60 12.13 15.90
CA LEU A 62 0.89 13.05 14.80
C LEU A 62 -0.23 13.06 13.75
N ALA A 63 -0.69 11.89 13.32
CA ALA A 63 -1.79 11.76 12.37
C ALA A 63 -3.11 12.35 12.90
N ALA A 64 -3.37 12.23 14.20
CA ALA A 64 -4.59 12.71 14.85
C ALA A 64 -4.63 14.24 15.05
N ARG A 65 -3.55 14.97 14.74
CA ARG A 65 -3.54 16.43 14.87
C ARG A 65 -4.64 17.06 14.00
N ARG A 66 -5.38 17.99 14.59
CA ARG A 66 -6.45 18.70 13.88
C ARG A 66 -5.87 19.49 12.71
N ALA A 67 -6.52 19.38 11.55
CA ALA A 67 -6.08 20.03 10.31
C ALA A 67 -4.65 19.64 9.89
N ASN A 68 -4.20 18.43 10.25
CA ASN A 68 -2.94 17.91 9.76
C ASN A 68 -2.98 17.78 8.22
N SER A 69 -1.99 18.37 7.56
CA SER A 69 -1.78 18.32 6.11
C SER A 69 -0.51 17.56 5.72
N ASP A 70 0.19 16.97 6.69
CA ASP A 70 1.43 16.24 6.48
C ASP A 70 1.19 14.98 5.65
N GLY A 71 2.17 14.65 4.80
CA GLY A 71 2.16 13.41 4.06
C GLY A 71 2.33 12.20 4.99
N PRO A 72 1.80 11.02 4.61
CA PRO A 72 1.94 9.80 5.41
C PRO A 72 3.40 9.37 5.60
N ALA A 73 4.27 9.64 4.63
CA ALA A 73 5.71 9.41 4.77
C ALA A 73 6.35 10.35 5.82
N ASP A 74 5.92 11.61 5.85
CA ASP A 74 6.43 12.63 6.77
C ASP A 74 5.98 12.34 8.21
N ILE A 75 4.72 11.95 8.39
CA ILE A 75 4.18 11.54 9.70
C ILE A 75 4.97 10.36 10.27
N LEU A 76 5.22 9.33 9.45
CA LEU A 76 5.96 8.16 9.87
C LEU A 76 7.43 8.48 10.15
N ALA A 77 8.07 9.33 9.33
CA ALA A 77 9.44 9.76 9.55
C ALA A 77 9.58 10.58 10.84
N ALA A 78 8.65 11.51 11.11
CA ALA A 78 8.64 12.32 12.32
C ALA A 78 8.41 11.50 13.59
N ALA A 79 7.67 10.39 13.50
CA ALA A 79 7.50 9.42 14.58
C ALA A 79 8.70 8.46 14.77
N GLY A 80 9.76 8.59 13.97
CA GLY A 80 10.92 7.70 14.04
C GLY A 80 10.68 6.31 13.46
N VAL A 81 9.64 6.12 12.65
CA VAL A 81 9.37 4.85 11.98
C VAL A 81 10.42 4.64 10.89
N VAL A 82 11.40 3.78 11.16
CA VAL A 82 12.36 3.34 10.15
C VAL A 82 11.62 2.43 9.18
N LEU A 83 11.22 2.99 8.03
CA LEU A 83 10.72 2.21 6.91
C LEU A 83 11.86 1.33 6.39
N VAL A 84 11.96 0.11 6.92
CA VAL A 84 12.71 -0.94 6.23
C VAL A 84 12.00 -1.09 4.89
N ALA A 85 12.67 -0.65 3.83
CA ALA A 85 12.26 -0.93 2.47
C ALA A 85 12.04 -2.45 2.41
N ALA A 86 10.76 -2.84 2.37
CA ALA A 86 10.33 -4.22 2.32
C ALA A 86 11.28 -4.95 1.38
N ARG A 87 12.01 -5.92 1.93
CA ARG A 87 13.09 -6.67 1.28
C ARG A 87 12.81 -6.72 -0.21
N ARG A 88 13.66 -6.06 -1.02
CA ARG A 88 13.65 -6.17 -2.47
C ARG A 88 13.56 -7.66 -2.80
N SER A 89 12.36 -8.15 -3.10
CA SER A 89 12.20 -9.49 -3.59
C SER A 89 12.87 -9.47 -4.95
N LYS A 90 14.06 -10.07 -5.02
CA LYS A 90 14.77 -10.36 -6.26
C LYS A 90 13.89 -11.29 -7.09
N HIS A 91 12.86 -10.77 -7.73
CA HIS A 91 12.10 -11.51 -8.71
C HIS A 91 12.36 -10.91 -10.08
N HIS A 92 12.99 -11.76 -10.88
CA HIS A 92 13.25 -11.64 -12.29
C HIS A 92 14.36 -10.66 -12.69
N ALA A 93 15.60 -11.16 -12.56
CA ALA A 93 16.62 -10.84 -13.56
C ALA A 93 15.97 -11.00 -14.94
N SER A 94 15.83 -9.88 -15.65
CA SER A 94 15.46 -9.84 -17.05
C SER A 94 16.56 -10.59 -17.80
N ARG A 95 16.35 -11.88 -18.04
CA ARG A 95 17.20 -12.66 -18.94
C ARG A 95 17.29 -11.86 -20.25
N PRO A 96 18.49 -11.48 -20.71
CA PRO A 96 18.62 -10.78 -21.98
C PRO A 96 18.06 -11.71 -23.05
N ARG A 97 17.00 -11.27 -23.73
CA ARG A 97 16.45 -12.00 -24.86
C ARG A 97 17.49 -11.97 -25.96
N LEU A 98 18.16 -13.10 -26.16
CA LEU A 98 19.05 -13.34 -27.29
C LEU A 98 18.21 -13.21 -28.57
N ARG A 99 18.29 -12.05 -29.21
CA ARG A 99 17.59 -11.75 -30.46
C ARG A 99 18.33 -12.46 -31.58
N THR A 100 17.93 -13.70 -31.88
CA THR A 100 18.40 -14.42 -33.06
C THR A 100 17.84 -13.74 -34.32
N ARG A 101 18.66 -12.91 -34.97
CA ARG A 101 18.41 -12.47 -36.35
C ARG A 101 18.75 -13.64 -37.27
N ARG A 102 17.73 -14.25 -37.89
CA ARG A 102 17.92 -15.07 -39.09
C ARG A 102 18.17 -14.12 -40.28
N PRO A 103 19.20 -14.34 -41.12
CA PRO A 103 19.31 -13.67 -42.41
C PRO A 103 18.33 -14.33 -43.40
N GLN A 104 17.47 -13.54 -44.03
CA GLN A 104 16.74 -13.97 -45.22
C GLN A 104 17.70 -13.93 -46.42
N ARG A 105 17.60 -14.94 -47.27
CA ARG A 105 18.26 -15.02 -48.57
C ARG A 105 17.18 -15.06 -49.64
#